data_AF-A0AA38CAZ2-F1
#
_entry.id   AF-A0AA38CAZ2-F1
#
_cell.length_a   1.000
_cell.length_b   1.000
_cell.length_c   1.000
_cell.angle_alpha   90.00
_cell.angle_beta   90.00
_cell.angle_gamma   90.00
#
_symmetry.space_group_name_H-M   'P 1'
#
loop_
_entity.id
_entity.type
_entity.pdbx_description
1 polymer ?
#
loop_
_entity_poly.entity_id
_entity_poly.type
_entity_poly.pdbx_seq_one_letter_code
_entity_poly.pdbx_strand_id
1 'polypeptide(L)'
;DSLWLYIGRSLTGLGVGIISFTVPVYIAEIAPKHLRGGLGAVNMLALTIGVFVAYLLGMFISWRHLAIAGVVPCSLLVIGLFIIPEAPRWLDKIGKDVDFEASLQTLRGFDSDIYLEAIEIR
;
A
#
# COMPACT_ATOMS: atom_id res chain seq x y z
N ASP A 1 -25.70 -2.53 22.20
CA ASP A 1 -24.81 -1.53 21.55
C ASP A 1 -23.33 -1.89 21.49
N SER A 2 -22.73 -2.50 22.52
CA SER A 2 -21.29 -2.81 22.54
C SER A 2 -20.84 -3.84 21.49
N LEU A 3 -21.75 -4.72 21.04
CA LEU A 3 -21.47 -5.75 20.04
C LEU A 3 -21.00 -5.18 18.69
N TRP A 4 -21.60 -4.07 18.23
CA TRP A 4 -21.18 -3.38 17.00
C TRP A 4 -19.74 -2.85 17.08
N LEU A 5 -19.33 -2.38 18.26
CA LEU A 5 -17.95 -1.91 18.49
C LEU A 5 -16.96 -3.08 18.47
N TYR A 6 -17.31 -4.22 19.06
CA TYR A 6 -16.45 -5.40 19.03
C TYR A 6 -16.28 -5.93 17.60
N ILE A 7 -17.38 -6.05 16.83
CA ILE A 7 -17.32 -6.46 15.43
C ILE A 7 -16.45 -5.50 14.61
N GLY A 8 -16.66 -4.18 14.75
CA GLY A 8 -15.88 -3.17 14.05
C GLY A 8 -14.39 -3.25 14.36
N ARG A 9 -14.01 -3.46 15.63
CA ARG A 9 -12.60 -3.62 16.03
C ARG A 9 -12.00 -4.92 15.49
N SER A 10 -12.74 -6.02 15.53
CA SER A 10 -12.29 -7.30 14.95
C SER A 10 -12.03 -7.16 13.46
N LEU A 11 -12.94 -6.54 12.71
CA LEU A 11 -12.79 -6.34 11.27
C LEU A 11 -11.62 -5.40 10.94
N THR A 12 -11.48 -4.30 11.68
CA THR A 12 -10.36 -3.37 11.51
C THR A 12 -9.03 -4.05 11.81
N GLY A 13 -8.96 -4.87 12.87
CA GLY A 13 -7.76 -5.64 13.21
C GLY A 13 -7.34 -6.62 12.12
N LEU A 14 -8.31 -7.35 11.53
CA LEU A 14 -8.05 -8.24 10.40
C LEU A 14 -7.54 -7.46 9.18
N GLY A 15 -8.19 -6.34 8.84
CA GLY A 15 -7.76 -5.50 7.72
C GLY A 15 -6.34 -4.97 7.91
N VAL A 16 -6.02 -4.44 9.09
CA VAL A 16 -4.67 -3.97 9.42
C VAL A 16 -3.64 -5.10 9.34
N GLY A 17 -3.98 -6.32 9.78
CA GLY A 17 -3.11 -7.48 9.67
C GLY A 17 -2.76 -7.81 8.22
N ILE A 18 -3.75 -7.78 7.32
CA ILE A 18 -3.55 -8.01 5.89
C ILE A 18 -2.69 -6.92 5.26
N ILE A 19 -3.00 -5.65 5.54
CA ILE A 19 -2.27 -4.49 5.02
C ILE A 19 -0.80 -4.50 5.48
N SER A 20 -0.55 -4.92 6.73
CA SER A 20 0.79 -4.95 7.33
C SER A 20 1.77 -5.86 6.59
N PHE A 21 1.31 -6.94 5.95
CA PHE A 21 2.17 -7.77 5.10
C PHE A 21 2.12 -7.35 3.63
N THR A 22 0.94 -6.98 3.13
CA THR A 22 0.72 -6.73 1.70
C THR A 22 1.49 -5.49 1.23
N VAL A 23 1.46 -4.39 2.00
CA VAL A 23 2.08 -3.12 1.60
C VAL A 23 3.61 -3.23 1.51
N PRO A 24 4.33 -3.75 2.52
CA PRO A 24 5.79 -3.92 2.40
C PRO A 24 6.20 -4.88 1.29
N VAL A 25 5.42 -5.94 1.04
CA VAL A 25 5.68 -6.88 -0.06
C VAL A 25 5.52 -6.17 -1.40
N TYR A 26 4.41 -5.46 -1.62
CA TYR A 26 4.18 -4.69 -2.84
C TYR A 26 5.33 -3.71 -3.10
N ILE A 27 5.71 -2.92 -2.09
CA ILE A 27 6.83 -1.97 -2.19
C ILE A 27 8.13 -2.70 -2.55
N ALA A 28 8.39 -3.85 -1.94
CA ALA A 28 9.59 -4.64 -2.21
C ALA A 28 9.62 -5.27 -3.61
N GLU A 29 8.47 -5.42 -4.27
CA GLU A 29 8.34 -5.92 -5.63
C GLU A 29 8.49 -4.82 -6.67
N ILE A 30 8.01 -3.60 -6.40
CA ILE A 30 8.13 -2.46 -7.31
C ILE A 30 9.45 -1.68 -7.17
N ALA A 31 10.08 -1.75 -5.99
CA ALA A 31 11.26 -0.93 -5.70
C ALA A 31 12.49 -1.40 -6.49
N PRO A 32 13.24 -0.48 -7.13
CA PRO A 32 14.48 -0.82 -7.81
C PRO A 32 15.53 -1.25 -6.78
N LYS A 33 16.45 -2.13 -7.18
CA LYS A 33 17.45 -2.76 -6.30
C LYS A 33 18.23 -1.77 -5.42
N HIS A 34 18.54 -0.60 -5.95
CA HIS A 34 19.32 0.43 -5.25
C HIS A 34 18.49 1.29 -4.29
N LEU A 35 17.15 1.34 -4.41
CA LEU A 35 16.27 2.13 -3.53
C LEU A 35 15.36 1.29 -2.63
N ARG A 36 15.43 -0.05 -2.70
CA ARG A 36 14.55 -0.94 -1.93
C ARG A 36 14.57 -0.67 -0.42
N GLY A 37 15.74 -0.38 0.13
CA GLY A 37 15.87 0.03 1.54
C GLY A 37 15.23 1.39 1.83
N GLY A 38 15.38 2.36 0.92
CA GLY A 38 14.79 3.69 1.04
C GLY A 38 13.27 3.69 0.97
N LEU A 39 12.68 3.01 -0.02
CA LEU A 39 11.21 2.90 -0.12
C LEU A 39 10.61 2.13 1.06
N GLY A 40 11.30 1.11 1.56
CA GLY A 40 10.89 0.41 2.79
C GLY A 40 10.87 1.34 4.02
N ALA A 41 11.88 2.19 4.16
CA ALA A 41 11.93 3.18 5.24
C ALA A 41 10.82 4.24 5.11
N VAL A 42 10.51 4.70 3.89
CA VAL A 42 9.40 5.63 3.63
C VAL A 42 8.06 5.05 4.10
N ASN A 43 7.82 3.76 3.86
CA ASN A 43 6.61 3.10 4.34
C ASN A 43 6.50 3.11 5.88
N MET A 44 7.59 2.78 6.58
CA MET A 44 7.62 2.84 8.05
C MET A 44 7.43 4.27 8.58
N LEU A 45 8.04 5.26 7.91
CA LEU A 45 7.85 6.66 8.25
C LEU A 45 6.39 7.09 8.05
N ALA A 46 5.76 6.71 6.94
CA ALA A 46 4.36 7.01 6.66
C ALA A 46 3.42 6.41 7.73
N LEU A 47 3.65 5.16 8.14
CA LEU A 47 2.92 4.52 9.24
C LEU A 47 3.10 5.28 10.56
N THR A 48 4.34 5.66 10.87
CA THR A 48 4.67 6.41 12.10
C THR A 48 3.99 7.77 12.11
N ILE A 49 4.01 8.50 11.00
CA ILE A 49 3.32 9.78 10.83
C ILE A 49 1.81 9.60 10.97
N GLY A 50 1.23 8.57 10.36
CA GLY A 50 -0.21 8.28 10.45
C GLY A 50 -0.66 8.04 11.89
N VAL A 51 0.08 7.22 12.64
CA VAL A 51 -0.18 6.96 14.06
C VAL A 51 -0.01 8.25 14.89
N PHE A 52 1.04 9.02 14.63
CA PHE A 52 1.29 10.30 15.30
C PHE A 52 0.12 11.28 15.10
N VAL A 53 -0.36 11.45 13.86
CA VAL A 53 -1.52 12.30 13.54
C VAL A 53 -2.78 11.77 14.23
N ALA A 54 -3.00 10.45 14.26
CA ALA A 54 -4.15 9.86 14.95
C ALA A 54 -4.13 10.17 16.46
N TYR A 55 -2.97 10.11 17.11
CA TYR A 55 -2.83 10.50 18.52
C TYR A 55 -3.06 11.99 18.74
N LEU A 56 -2.52 12.85 17.88
CA LEU A 56 -2.76 14.30 17.95
C LEU A 56 -4.25 14.61 17.84
N LEU A 57 -4.94 14.07 16.84
CA LEU A 57 -6.38 14.28 16.66
C LEU A 57 -7.18 13.70 17.83
N GLY A 58 -6.77 12.55 18.38
CA GLY A 58 -7.40 11.94 19.54
C GLY A 58 -7.32 12.78 20.82
N MET A 59 -6.38 13.74 20.90
CA MET A 59 -6.29 14.68 22.03
C MET A 59 -7.40 15.75 21.99
N PHE A 60 -7.80 16.17 20.79
CA PHE A 60 -8.75 17.27 20.60
C PHE A 60 -10.18 16.80 20.31
N ILE A 61 -10.35 15.55 19.87
CA ILE A 61 -11.61 15.07 19.28
C ILE A 61 -12.09 13.79 19.99
N SER A 62 -13.41 13.63 20.14
CA SER A 62 -14.03 12.41 20.68
C SER A 62 -13.77 11.18 19.81
N TRP A 63 -13.65 9.99 20.43
CA TRP A 63 -13.36 8.71 19.77
C TRP A 63 -14.27 8.39 18.56
N ARG A 64 -15.54 8.83 18.58
CA ARG A 64 -16.48 8.64 17.47
C ARG A 64 -16.07 9.42 16.22
N HIS A 65 -15.72 10.68 16.41
CA HIS A 65 -15.28 11.55 15.31
C HIS A 65 -13.89 11.15 14.81
N LEU A 66 -13.02 10.65 15.70
CA LEU A 66 -11.74 10.06 15.30
C LEU A 66 -11.94 8.82 14.42
N ALA A 67 -12.90 7.95 14.76
CA ALA A 67 -13.25 6.79 13.95
C ALA A 67 -13.77 7.19 12.56
N ILE A 68 -14.60 8.24 12.48
CA ILE A 68 -15.09 8.78 11.19
C ILE A 68 -13.93 9.40 10.39
N ALA A 69 -13.03 10.15 11.04
CA ALA A 69 -11.86 10.73 10.39
C ALA A 69 -10.94 9.65 9.80
N GLY A 70 -10.84 8.49 10.44
CA GLY A 70 -10.10 7.33 9.93
C GLY A 70 -10.67 6.73 8.63
N VAL A 71 -11.95 6.98 8.31
CA VAL A 71 -12.55 6.55 7.03
C VAL A 71 -11.92 7.30 5.86
N VAL A 72 -11.53 8.57 6.04
CA VAL A 72 -10.96 9.41 4.98
C VAL A 72 -9.71 8.80 4.33
N PRO A 73 -8.64 8.43 5.06
CA PRO A 73 -7.47 7.78 4.45
C PRO A 73 -7.81 6.40 3.87
N CYS A 74 -8.75 5.65 4.45
CA CYS A 74 -9.19 4.37 3.89
C CYS A 74 -9.89 4.55 2.53
N SER A 75 -10.78 5.53 2.41
CA SER A 75 -11.44 5.86 1.14
C SER A 75 -10.44 6.33 0.09
N LEU A 76 -9.46 7.15 0.50
CA LEU A 76 -8.39 7.61 -0.38
C LEU A 76 -7.54 6.43 -0.88
N LEU A 77 -7.21 5.47 -0.02
CA LEU A 77 -6.49 4.25 -0.41
C LEU A 77 -7.30 3.44 -1.44
N VAL A 78 -8.60 3.24 -1.21
CA VAL A 78 -9.48 2.51 -2.15
C VAL A 78 -9.50 3.17 -3.52
N ILE A 79 -9.59 4.51 -3.58
CA ILE A 79 -9.51 5.25 -4.85
C ILE A 79 -8.13 5.10 -5.48
N GLY A 80 -7.06 5.21 -4.67
CA GLY A 80 -5.69 5.06 -5.12
C GLY A 80 -5.39 3.69 -5.73
N LEU A 81 -6.00 2.61 -5.22
CA LEU A 81 -5.83 1.25 -5.75
C LEU A 81 -6.27 1.11 -7.21
N PHE A 82 -7.21 1.93 -7.70
CA PHE A 82 -7.61 1.91 -9.11
C PHE A 82 -6.59 2.57 -10.04
N ILE A 83 -5.67 3.38 -9.50
CA ILE A 83 -4.65 4.11 -10.28
C ILE A 83 -3.30 3.39 -10.23
N ILE A 84 -3.03 2.65 -9.14
CA ILE A 84 -1.75 1.98 -8.90
C ILE A 84 -1.65 0.71 -9.77
N PRO A 85 -0.58 0.54 -10.58
CA PRO A 85 -0.38 -0.65 -11.38
C PRO A 85 -0.11 -1.88 -10.51
N GLU A 86 -0.54 -3.06 -10.97
CA GLU A 86 -0.29 -4.32 -10.28
C GLU A 86 1.20 -4.67 -10.26
N ALA A 87 1.62 -5.43 -9.24
CA ALA A 87 3.03 -5.73 -9.03
C ALA A 87 3.58 -6.59 -10.18
N PRO A 88 4.70 -6.18 -10.82
CA PRO A 88 5.19 -6.83 -12.03
C PRO A 88 5.60 -8.30 -11.79
N ARG A 89 6.22 -8.63 -10.65
CA ARG A 89 6.54 -10.02 -10.30
C ARG A 89 5.31 -10.93 -10.18
N TRP A 90 4.18 -10.38 -9.74
CA TRP A 90 2.94 -11.13 -9.63
C TRP A 90 2.32 -11.39 -11.01
N LEU A 91 2.38 -10.40 -11.90
CA LEU A 91 1.89 -10.50 -13.28
C LEU A 91 2.67 -11.52 -14.12
N ASP A 92 4.01 -11.55 -13.99
CA ASP A 92 4.86 -12.56 -14.63
C ASP A 92 4.51 -13.99 -14.15
N LYS A 93 4.31 -14.16 -12.83
CA LYS A 93 3.92 -15.45 -12.25
C LYS A 93 2.56 -15.97 -12.75
N ILE A 94 1.64 -15.09 -13.13
CA ILE A 94 0.32 -15.45 -13.66
C ILE A 94 0.33 -15.59 -15.19
N GLY A 95 1.47 -15.31 -15.84
CA GLY A 95 1.65 -15.43 -17.30
C GLY A 95 0.97 -14.31 -18.08
N LYS A 96 0.77 -13.15 -17.46
CA LYS A 96 0.17 -11.96 -18.09
C LYS A 96 1.25 -11.02 -18.61
N ASP A 97 1.90 -11.41 -19.70
CA ASP A 97 3.04 -10.69 -20.28
C ASP A 97 2.69 -9.23 -20.69
N VAL A 98 1.47 -8.99 -21.19
CA VAL A 98 1.04 -7.64 -21.64
C VAL A 98 0.87 -6.67 -20.46
N ASP A 99 0.22 -7.14 -19.38
CA ASP A 99 0.00 -6.33 -18.18
C ASP A 99 1.34 -6.12 -17.45
N PHE A 100 2.24 -7.12 -17.49
CA PHE A 100 3.59 -7.05 -16.92
C PHE A 100 4.42 -5.90 -17.51
N GLU A 101 4.49 -5.81 -18.85
CA GLU A 101 5.20 -4.74 -19.55
C GLU A 101 4.57 -3.37 -19.27
N ALA A 102 3.24 -3.28 -19.24
CA ALA A 102 2.52 -2.04 -18.95
C ALA A 102 2.77 -1.51 -17.52
N SER A 103 2.80 -2.41 -16.53
CA SER A 103 3.15 -2.07 -15.15
C SER A 103 4.60 -1.59 -15.04
N LEU A 104 5.55 -2.26 -15.71
CA LEU A 104 6.97 -1.84 -15.68
C LEU A 104 7.18 -0.48 -16.35
N GLN A 105 6.52 -0.23 -17.49
CA GLN A 105 6.57 1.06 -18.19
C GLN A 105 5.98 2.20 -17.34
N THR A 106 4.90 1.94 -16.61
CA THR A 106 4.31 2.92 -15.67
C THR A 106 5.23 3.21 -14.48
N LEU A 107 5.96 2.20 -13.98
CA LEU A 107 6.85 2.32 -12.81
C LEU A 107 8.23 2.93 -13.12
N ARG A 108 8.77 2.72 -14.33
CA ARG A 108 10.11 3.19 -14.73
C ARG A 108 10.08 4.38 -15.69
N GLY A 109 8.96 4.59 -16.39
CA GLY A 109 8.76 5.64 -17.39
C GLY A 109 8.73 5.06 -18.81
N PHE A 110 7.89 5.63 -19.67
CA PHE A 110 7.62 5.14 -21.04
C PHE A 110 8.86 5.06 -21.96
N ASP A 111 9.92 5.83 -21.68
CA ASP A 111 11.16 5.87 -22.48
C ASP A 111 12.34 5.07 -21.87
N SER A 112 12.10 4.31 -20.80
CA SER A 112 13.17 3.58 -20.10
C SER A 112 13.39 2.18 -20.68
N ASP A 113 14.65 1.77 -20.83
CA ASP A 113 15.01 0.45 -21.34
C ASP A 113 14.72 -0.63 -20.29
N ILE A 114 13.55 -1.25 -20.44
CA ILE A 114 12.96 -2.22 -19.51
C ILE A 114 13.47 -3.64 -19.75
N TYR A 115 14.13 -3.90 -20.89
CA TYR A 115 14.52 -5.25 -21.31
C TYR A 115 15.40 -5.97 -20.28
N LEU A 116 16.36 -5.26 -19.66
CA LEU A 116 17.25 -5.85 -18.65
C LEU A 116 16.52 -6.20 -17.35
N GLU A 117 15.55 -5.38 -16.93
CA GLU A 117 14.79 -5.63 -15.70
C GLU A 117 13.72 -6.71 -15.92
N ALA A 118 13.13 -6.78 -17.11
CA ALA A 118 12.21 -7.85 -17.51
C ALA A 118 12.90 -9.23 -17.52
N ILE A 119 14.12 -9.32 -18.05
CA ILE A 119 14.92 -10.56 -18.05
C ILE A 119 15.33 -10.96 -16.63
N GLU A 120 15.53 -9.99 -15.74
CA GLU A 120 15.96 -10.28 -14.36
C GLU A 120 14.79 -10.70 -13.44
N ILE A 121 13.56 -10.35 -13.80
CA ILE A 121 12.35 -10.76 -13.08
C ILE A 121 11.87 -12.15 -13.51
N ARG A 122 12.04 -12.49 -14.80
CA ARG A 122 11.62 -13.76 -15.43
C ARG A 122 12.57 -14.92 -15.11
#